data_AF-A0A4S2KZI6-F1
#
_entry.id   AF-A0A4S2KZI6-F1
#
_cell.length_a   1.000
_cell.length_b   1.000
_cell.length_c   1.000
_cell.angle_alpha   90.00
_cell.angle_beta   90.00
_cell.angle_gamma   90.00
#
_symmetry.space_group_name_H-M   'P 1'
#
loop_
_entity.id
_entity.type
_entity.pdbx_description
1 polymer ?
#
loop_
_entity_poly.entity_id
_entity_poly.type
_entity_poly.pdbx_seq_one_letter_code
_entity_poly.pdbx_strand_id
1 'polypeptide(L)'
;CSDKFDGPGNVLAHASLSTDQAGFVSEVHVDGDEPWHIYVNKHPADRFSLHYTLTHEIGHSLGLVHNRRKTSVMFAIQPDQQYPVKLDQNDIADIQRLYGCNRADE
;
A
#
# COMPACT_ATOMS: atom_id res chain seq x y z
N CYS A 1 3.49 -18.48 2.21
CA CYS A 1 4.18 -17.28 1.72
C CYS A 1 5.21 -17.70 0.67
N SER A 2 4.95 -17.47 -0.62
CA SER A 2 5.82 -17.92 -1.72
C SER A 2 6.81 -16.85 -2.16
N ASP A 3 6.46 -15.58 -1.93
CA ASP A 3 7.31 -14.44 -2.22
C ASP A 3 8.26 -14.19 -1.04
N LYS A 4 9.56 -14.24 -1.31
CA LYS A 4 10.59 -13.99 -0.30
C LYS A 4 10.99 -12.53 -0.33
N PHE A 5 11.08 -11.92 0.84
CA PHE A 5 11.78 -10.64 1.01
C PHE A 5 13.28 -10.77 0.70
N ASP A 6 13.92 -9.65 0.40
CA ASP A 6 15.33 -9.57 0.02
C ASP A 6 16.26 -8.96 1.08
N GLY A 7 15.73 -8.70 2.28
CA GLY A 7 16.44 -8.03 3.35
C GLY A 7 16.30 -6.50 3.22
N PRO A 8 17.22 -5.70 3.78
CA PRO A 8 17.05 -4.25 3.79
C PRO A 8 17.00 -3.60 2.39
N GLY A 9 15.95 -2.81 2.14
CA GLY A 9 15.68 -2.09 0.91
C GLY A 9 14.84 -2.86 -0.11
N ASN A 10 14.62 -2.26 -1.28
CA ASN A 10 13.90 -2.81 -2.44
C ASN A 10 12.46 -3.32 -2.17
N VAL A 11 12.28 -4.51 -1.57
CA VAL A 11 10.96 -5.13 -1.34
C VAL A 11 10.50 -4.85 0.09
N LEU A 12 9.83 -3.72 0.27
CA LEU A 12 9.38 -3.27 1.59
C LEU A 12 8.24 -4.14 2.16
N ALA A 13 7.29 -4.52 1.31
CA ALA A 13 6.12 -5.29 1.65
C ALA A 13 5.50 -5.88 0.38
N HIS A 14 4.56 -6.81 0.53
CA HIS A 14 3.70 -7.26 -0.55
C HIS A 14 2.32 -7.66 -0.04
N ALA A 15 1.35 -7.71 -0.95
CA ALA A 15 0.04 -8.31 -0.71
C ALA A 15 -0.15 -9.55 -1.59
N SER A 16 -0.47 -10.70 -1.00
CA SER A 16 -0.58 -11.98 -1.70
C SER A 16 -2.04 -12.35 -2.00
N LEU A 17 -2.32 -12.74 -3.25
CA LEU A 17 -3.58 -13.37 -3.63
C LEU A 17 -3.70 -14.74 -2.93
N SER A 18 -4.81 -14.98 -2.22
CA SER A 18 -5.12 -16.34 -1.77
C SER A 18 -5.44 -17.20 -3.00
N THR A 19 -4.66 -18.26 -3.19
CA THR A 19 -4.84 -19.22 -4.30
C THR A 19 -6.05 -20.13 -4.13
N ASP A 20 -6.69 -20.08 -2.97
CA ASP A 20 -7.66 -21.04 -2.47
C ASP A 20 -9.10 -20.52 -2.47
N GLN A 21 -9.34 -19.21 -2.62
CA GLN A 21 -10.69 -18.65 -2.83
C GLN A 21 -10.69 -17.43 -3.76
N ALA A 22 -11.41 -17.58 -4.88
CA ALA A 22 -12.01 -16.51 -5.71
C ALA A 22 -11.30 -15.14 -5.75
N GLY A 23 -10.00 -15.08 -6.06
CA GLY A 23 -9.33 -13.84 -6.47
C GLY A 23 -9.29 -12.72 -5.43
N PHE A 24 -9.44 -13.03 -4.14
CA PHE A 24 -9.27 -12.06 -3.06
C PHE A 24 -7.84 -12.15 -2.50
N VAL A 25 -7.20 -10.99 -2.34
CA VAL A 25 -5.95 -10.86 -1.60
C VAL A 25 -6.30 -10.86 -0.12
N SER A 26 -5.75 -11.82 0.64
CA SER A 26 -6.14 -12.03 2.04
C SER A 26 -5.06 -11.63 3.04
N GLU A 27 -3.82 -11.41 2.58
CA GLU A 27 -2.68 -11.19 3.46
C GLU A 27 -1.77 -10.08 2.93
N VAL A 28 -1.39 -9.18 3.82
CA VAL A 28 -0.29 -8.24 3.66
C VAL A 28 0.87 -8.76 4.49
N HIS A 29 2.04 -8.91 3.89
CA HIS A 29 3.28 -9.21 4.60
C HIS A 29 4.20 -8.00 4.52
N VAL A 30 4.84 -7.69 5.64
CA VAL A 30 5.76 -6.56 5.78
C VAL A 30 7.14 -7.13 6.07
N ASP A 31 8.18 -6.64 5.40
CA ASP A 31 9.53 -7.10 5.69
C ASP A 31 9.97 -6.65 7.08
N GLY A 32 10.38 -7.59 7.92
CA GLY A 32 10.85 -7.32 9.28
C GLY A 32 12.26 -6.72 9.33
N ASP A 33 13.03 -6.79 8.24
CA ASP A 33 14.41 -6.32 8.18
C ASP A 33 14.52 -4.81 7.87
N GLU A 34 13.39 -4.16 7.56
CA GLU A 34 13.36 -2.74 7.18
C GLU A 34 13.34 -1.78 8.38
N PRO A 35 14.00 -0.61 8.26
CA PRO A 35 14.01 0.41 9.31
C PRO A 35 12.67 1.17 9.35
N TRP A 36 11.66 0.57 9.97
CA TRP A 36 10.32 1.14 10.01
C TRP A 36 10.18 2.38 10.90
N HIS A 37 9.43 3.34 10.39
CA HIS A 37 8.81 4.40 11.16
C HIS A 37 7.33 4.08 11.39
N ILE A 38 6.99 3.75 12.63
CA ILE A 38 5.68 3.21 13.03
C ILE A 38 4.68 4.28 13.50
N TYR A 39 5.07 5.56 13.50
CA TYR A 39 4.21 6.66 13.93
C TYR A 39 3.50 7.32 12.75
N VAL A 40 2.28 7.82 12.98
CA VAL A 40 1.49 8.55 11.98
C VAL A 40 1.93 10.03 11.95
N ASN A 41 3.20 10.25 11.62
CA ASN A 41 3.79 11.58 11.41
C ASN A 41 4.89 11.48 10.34
N LYS A 42 5.60 12.59 10.09
CA LYS A 42 6.70 12.60 9.13
C LYS A 42 7.82 11.65 9.59
N HIS A 43 8.17 10.68 8.75
CA HIS A 43 9.26 9.76 9.03
C HIS A 43 10.64 10.42 8.84
N PRO A 44 11.67 9.98 9.58
CA PRO A 44 13.07 10.30 9.31
C PRO A 44 13.53 9.83 7.92
N ALA A 45 14.58 10.48 7.38
CA ALA A 45 15.11 10.16 6.05
C ALA A 45 15.78 8.77 5.95
N ASP A 46 16.18 8.20 7.08
CA ASP A 46 16.81 6.88 7.21
C ASP A 46 15.78 5.75 7.52
N ARG A 47 14.49 6.05 7.38
CA ARG A 47 13.40 5.11 7.70
C ARG A 47 12.32 5.10 6.64
N PHE A 48 11.62 3.97 6.52
CA PHE A 48 10.44 3.82 5.69
C PHE A 48 9.15 4.07 6.49
N SER A 49 8.15 4.70 5.88
CA SER A 49 6.84 4.92 6.51
C SER A 49 5.99 3.64 6.49
N LEU A 50 5.84 2.99 7.65
CA LEU A 50 4.97 1.81 7.74
C LEU A 50 3.52 2.16 7.39
N HIS A 51 3.06 3.37 7.76
CA HIS A 51 1.71 3.84 7.43
C HIS A 51 1.48 3.97 5.92
N TYR A 52 2.42 4.57 5.17
CA TYR A 52 2.29 4.67 3.71
C TYR A 52 2.33 3.29 3.06
N THR A 53 3.33 2.46 3.43
CA THR A 53 3.48 1.10 2.87
C THR A 53 2.24 0.26 3.12
N LEU A 54 1.69 0.23 4.34
CA LEU A 54 0.46 -0.50 4.60
C LEU A 54 -0.73 0.03 3.80
N THR A 55 -0.82 1.34 3.59
CA THR A 55 -1.88 1.92 2.74
C THR A 55 -1.77 1.41 1.30
N HIS A 56 -0.55 1.30 0.77
CA HIS A 56 -0.27 0.74 -0.56
C HIS A 56 -0.69 -0.74 -0.65
N GLU A 57 -0.22 -1.57 0.28
CA GLU A 57 -0.51 -3.01 0.26
C GLU A 57 -1.98 -3.33 0.53
N ILE A 58 -2.67 -2.52 1.34
CA ILE A 58 -4.12 -2.61 1.50
C ILE A 58 -4.82 -2.26 0.19
N GLY A 59 -4.30 -1.30 -0.58
CA GLY A 59 -4.80 -0.99 -1.93
C GLY A 59 -4.71 -2.22 -2.85
N HIS A 60 -3.56 -2.90 -2.88
CA HIS A 60 -3.44 -4.20 -3.56
C HIS A 60 -4.42 -5.22 -3.00
N SER A 61 -4.62 -5.24 -1.69
CA SER A 61 -5.55 -6.17 -1.05
C SER A 61 -7.00 -5.99 -1.48
N LEU A 62 -7.36 -4.75 -1.82
CA LEU A 62 -8.65 -4.36 -2.34
C LEU A 62 -8.72 -4.42 -3.88
N GLY A 63 -7.71 -5.00 -4.54
CA GLY A 63 -7.70 -5.19 -6.00
C GLY A 63 -7.20 -4.00 -6.82
N LEU A 64 -6.60 -2.98 -6.19
CA LEU A 64 -5.91 -1.93 -6.93
C LEU A 64 -4.56 -2.45 -7.45
N VAL A 65 -4.16 -1.96 -8.62
CA VAL A 65 -2.85 -2.24 -9.21
C VAL A 65 -1.96 -0.99 -9.14
N HIS A 66 -0.66 -1.17 -9.38
CA HIS A 66 0.27 -0.04 -9.41
C HIS A 66 -0.18 1.07 -10.36
N ASN A 67 -0.03 2.32 -9.90
CA ASN A 67 -0.25 3.52 -10.69
C ASN A 67 1.11 4.14 -11.10
N ARG A 68 1.15 4.83 -12.24
CA ARG A 68 2.36 5.52 -12.74
C ARG A 68 2.56 6.91 -12.13
N ARG A 69 1.55 7.47 -11.45
CA ARG A 69 1.61 8.80 -10.85
C ARG A 69 2.33 8.75 -9.52
N LYS A 70 3.40 9.53 -9.37
CA LYS A 70 4.15 9.65 -8.10
C LYS A 70 3.31 10.18 -6.93
N THR A 71 2.15 10.79 -7.20
CA THR A 71 1.22 11.28 -6.18
C THR A 71 0.29 10.21 -5.64
N SER A 72 0.10 9.11 -6.39
CA SER A 72 -0.75 7.98 -6.01
C SER A 72 -0.11 7.18 -4.90
N VAL A 73 -0.91 6.72 -3.94
CA VAL A 73 -0.44 5.76 -2.92
C VAL A 73 -0.11 4.41 -3.54
N MET A 74 -0.65 4.09 -4.72
CA MET A 74 -0.32 2.90 -5.51
C MET A 74 0.90 3.08 -6.41
N PHE A 75 1.70 4.15 -6.25
CA PHE A 75 2.99 4.24 -6.92
C PHE A 75 3.95 3.20 -6.33
N ALA A 76 4.64 2.44 -7.19
CA ALA A 76 5.43 1.26 -6.79
C ALA A 76 6.67 1.57 -5.90
N ILE A 77 6.98 2.83 -5.66
CA ILE A 77 8.13 3.24 -4.85
C ILE A 77 7.62 4.17 -3.75
N GLN A 78 7.87 3.80 -2.50
CA GLN A 78 7.56 4.70 -1.39
C GLN A 78 8.38 6.00 -1.52
N PRO A 79 7.74 7.18 -1.50
CA PRO A 79 8.43 8.45 -1.60
C PRO A 79 9.09 8.86 -0.27
N ASP A 80 10.21 9.58 -0.38
CA ASP A 80 11.04 9.97 0.77
C ASP A 80 10.31 10.78 1.84
N GLN A 81 9.26 11.53 1.49
CA GLN A 81 8.50 12.37 2.42
C GLN A 81 7.06 12.56 1.96
N GLN A 82 6.19 11.56 2.19
CA GLN A 82 4.75 11.71 1.97
C GLN A 82 3.98 11.67 3.30
N TYR A 83 3.96 12.84 3.96
CA TYR A 83 3.11 13.09 5.13
C TYR A 83 2.28 14.39 4.95
N PRO A 84 0.98 14.37 5.28
CA PRO A 84 0.20 13.19 5.63
C PRO A 84 0.01 12.26 4.43
N VAL A 85 -0.21 10.97 4.68
CA VAL A 85 -0.62 10.03 3.62
C VAL A 85 -1.97 10.50 3.08
N LYS A 86 -2.05 10.72 1.77
CA LYS A 86 -3.25 11.18 1.07
C LYS A 86 -3.46 10.34 -0.17
N LEU A 87 -4.70 9.97 -0.42
CA LEU A 87 -5.11 9.30 -1.65
C LEU A 87 -5.13 10.32 -2.80
N ASP A 88 -4.55 9.94 -3.94
CA ASP A 88 -4.73 10.66 -5.20
C ASP A 88 -6.18 10.50 -5.67
N GLN A 89 -6.67 11.44 -6.47
CA GLN A 89 -8.03 11.35 -7.03
C GLN A 89 -8.22 10.08 -7.85
N ASN A 90 -7.18 9.54 -8.48
CA ASN A 90 -7.27 8.28 -9.19
C ASN A 90 -7.35 7.08 -8.24
N ASP A 91 -6.64 7.10 -7.10
CA ASP A 91 -6.76 6.05 -6.09
C ASP A 91 -8.22 5.94 -5.62
N ILE A 92 -8.85 7.10 -5.37
CA ILE A 92 -10.27 7.19 -5.00
C ILE A 92 -11.18 6.73 -6.14
N ALA A 93 -10.95 7.21 -7.37
CA ALA A 93 -11.80 6.85 -8.51
C ALA A 93 -11.70 5.36 -8.87
N ASP A 94 -10.52 4.76 -8.75
CA ASP A 94 -10.28 3.36 -9.07
C ASP A 94 -10.89 2.45 -8.00
N ILE A 95 -10.76 2.77 -6.71
CA ILE A 95 -11.43 1.98 -5.66
C ILE A 95 -12.97 2.09 -5.75
N GLN A 96 -13.48 3.28 -6.07
CA GLN A 96 -14.91 3.49 -6.29
C GLN A 96 -15.43 2.78 -7.55
N ARG A 97 -14.57 2.52 -8.55
CA ARG A 97 -14.96 1.71 -9.72
C ARG A 97 -15.15 0.24 -9.36
N LEU A 98 -14.38 -0.27 -8.38
CA LEU A 98 -14.48 -1.65 -7.91
C LEU A 98 -15.67 -1.86 -6.95
N TYR A 99 -15.91 -0.92 -6.04
CA TYR A 99 -16.86 -1.12 -4.94
C TYR A 99 -18.03 -0.12 -4.91
N GLY A 100 -18.06 0.86 -5.81
CA GLY A 100 -19.02 1.97 -5.79
C GLY A 100 -18.53 3.15 -4.96
N CYS A 101 -19.20 4.30 -5.13
CA CYS A 101 -19.00 5.45 -4.25
C CYS A 101 -19.77 5.27 -2.94
N ASN A 102 -19.23 5.81 -1.84
CA ASN A 102 -20.03 5.99 -0.64
C ASN A 102 -21.19 6.91 -0.99
N ARG A 103 -22.41 6.37 -1.01
CA ARG A 103 -23.62 7.19 -0.90
C ARG A 103 -23.69 7.58 0.56
N ALA A 104 -23.26 8.79 0.87
CA ALA A 104 -23.58 9.40 2.15
C ALA A 104 -25.05 9.82 2.11
N ASP A 105 -25.96 8.85 2.08
CA ASP A 105 -27.41 9.02 2.20
C ASP A 105 -27.98 7.73 2.80
N GLU A 106 -27.98 7.66 4.13
CA GLU A 106 -29.07 7.19 5.01
C GLU A 106 -28.80 7.61 6.46
#